data_AF-A0A2D5B4U1-F1
#
_entry.id   AF-A0A2D5B4U1-F1
#
_cell.length_a   1.000
_cell.length_b   1.000
_cell.length_c   1.000
_cell.angle_alpha   90.00
_cell.angle_beta   90.00
_cell.angle_gamma   90.00
#
_symmetry.space_group_name_H-M   'P 1'
#
loop_
_entity.id
_entity.type
_entity.pdbx_description
1 polymer ?
#
loop_
_entity_poly.entity_id
_entity_poly.type
_entity_poly.pdbx_seq_one_letter_code
_entity_poly.pdbx_strand_id
1 'polypeptide(L)'
;MNKFLRKYNKWLLAIFGSGLMVIFLMPEVPSLLSSLGSERAVVGTIDGESITRSELINIQNQAQLVDRLGLQLPFIGLVDNWEQWYLLVHEARDAGMIGGQATSSVPFDTALQISRNTGIPPYVVQETYTNYMGISNYLAHLAASSPMSDRRMRQQGRRLFDAADVQMVSLKADAPSKAIDPTDEELQAQLDAYGDVLPGDGEYGFGYRLPDRTTIEWFSLPNSSIRSSIEGSDAVDEIELLKYWRRNEADPGIPAVEAGAEIPEVVRTRLLDELTEKRRQEIKRVLADRLRNPRRGFAESGGFIILPDDWSDQQLSFEDLGDQILKQYSIEVPEFNRTDELIELDELRKIPGIGLANTDKYGQRPLALGELVREAKEFEGSGLYPVQSGIAGPVLEDRQNNLYVFRIIDTDASRPPASVDEARDDLVVDLNRMAHYRELLEETDALRNRARADGLDKLAEARDARVQAASLRQYDPRFAQFFIQNQNAMPKAPAVIPGLGEDEIVVDAVLDNAAKIQQDGSLATLGLEERIDVYPSKDNLALVVVQLNKRTPITLAEFNQMASSGLLGTIIQMDESDGSNPMTEAFTLDSLMERNNYIPASSPSDEDELIEEDSAVEADSGS
;
A
#
# COMPACT_ATOMS: atom_id res chain seq x y z
N MET A 1 30.26 51.66 -46.79
CA MET A 1 29.71 51.65 -45.42
C MET A 1 30.54 52.39 -44.36
N ASN A 2 31.64 53.11 -44.70
CA ASN A 2 32.53 53.73 -43.69
C ASN A 2 32.34 55.25 -43.46
N LYS A 3 31.38 55.91 -44.13
CA LYS A 3 31.04 57.33 -43.90
C LYS A 3 29.91 57.52 -42.89
N PHE A 4 28.98 56.57 -42.79
CA PHE A 4 27.84 56.62 -41.86
C PHE A 4 28.30 56.39 -40.40
N LEU A 5 29.13 55.37 -40.20
CA LEU A 5 29.77 55.09 -38.90
C LEU A 5 30.65 56.25 -38.41
N ARG A 6 31.37 56.95 -39.31
CA ARG A 6 32.16 58.13 -38.93
C ARG A 6 31.32 59.35 -38.57
N LYS A 7 30.17 59.55 -39.22
CA LYS A 7 29.28 60.71 -38.98
C LYS A 7 28.53 60.59 -37.65
N TYR A 8 28.17 59.38 -37.26
CA TYR A 8 27.41 59.12 -36.04
C TYR A 8 28.21 58.47 -34.91
N ASN A 9 29.54 58.33 -35.04
CA ASN A 9 30.38 57.68 -34.03
C ASN A 9 30.18 58.25 -32.62
N LYS A 10 30.03 59.58 -32.49
CA LYS A 10 29.78 60.22 -31.19
C LYS A 10 28.38 59.93 -30.64
N TRP A 11 27.38 59.75 -31.49
CA TRP A 11 26.00 59.46 -31.10
C TRP A 11 25.81 57.97 -30.78
N LEU A 12 26.39 57.09 -31.59
CA LEU A 12 26.44 55.65 -31.32
C LEU A 12 27.20 55.37 -30.04
N LEU A 13 28.35 56.01 -29.81
CA LEU A 13 29.13 55.84 -28.58
C LEU A 13 28.41 56.43 -27.35
N ALA A 14 27.62 57.50 -27.51
CA ALA A 14 26.80 58.03 -26.43
C ALA A 14 25.62 57.10 -26.09
N ILE A 15 24.95 56.51 -27.10
CA ILE A 15 23.80 55.61 -26.91
C ILE A 15 24.25 54.23 -26.39
N PHE A 16 25.32 53.66 -26.95
CA PHE A 16 25.89 52.41 -26.44
C PHE A 16 26.53 52.61 -25.07
N GLY A 17 27.20 53.74 -24.84
CA GLY A 17 27.80 54.08 -23.56
C GLY A 17 26.76 54.30 -22.46
N SER A 18 25.63 54.97 -22.78
CA SER A 18 24.54 55.13 -21.82
C SER A 18 23.78 53.82 -21.60
N GLY A 19 23.51 53.03 -22.65
CA GLY A 19 22.91 51.70 -22.52
C GLY A 19 23.75 50.76 -21.67
N LEU A 20 25.07 50.78 -21.85
CA LEU A 20 26.01 49.98 -21.06
C LEU A 20 26.13 50.50 -19.62
N MET A 21 26.09 51.82 -19.39
CA MET A 21 26.00 52.37 -18.03
C MET A 21 24.70 52.00 -17.32
N VAL A 22 23.56 51.94 -18.02
CA VAL A 22 22.28 51.51 -17.43
C VAL A 22 22.32 50.03 -17.06
N ILE A 23 22.89 49.18 -17.91
CA ILE A 23 23.11 47.76 -17.62
C ILE A 23 24.09 47.57 -16.43
N PHE A 24 25.07 48.47 -16.27
CA PHE A 24 26.02 48.41 -15.15
C PHE A 24 25.49 49.00 -13.84
N LEU A 25 24.53 49.94 -13.91
CA LEU A 25 23.86 50.55 -12.75
C LEU A 25 22.74 49.67 -12.17
N MET A 26 22.19 48.76 -12.98
CA MET A 26 21.20 47.78 -12.56
C MET A 26 21.59 46.38 -13.06
N PRO A 27 22.40 45.62 -12.30
CA PRO A 27 22.82 44.27 -12.67
C PRO A 27 21.65 43.28 -12.84
N GLU A 28 20.42 43.66 -12.48
CA GLU A 28 19.19 42.85 -12.59
C GLU A 28 18.42 43.02 -13.92
N VAL A 29 18.84 43.92 -14.82
CA VAL A 29 18.14 44.13 -16.11
C VAL A 29 18.22 42.90 -17.04
N PRO A 30 19.36 42.19 -17.16
CA PRO A 30 19.44 40.95 -17.94
C PRO A 30 18.59 39.81 -17.35
N SER A 31 18.49 39.72 -16.01
CA SER A 31 17.62 38.74 -15.33
C SER A 31 16.13 39.05 -15.49
N LEU A 32 15.75 40.33 -15.51
CA LEU A 32 14.37 40.76 -15.79
C LEU A 32 13.96 40.46 -17.25
N LEU A 33 14.82 40.73 -18.22
CA LEU A 33 14.55 40.44 -19.64
C LEU A 33 14.51 38.93 -19.94
N SER A 34 15.32 38.12 -19.26
CA SER A 34 15.26 36.65 -19.37
C SER A 34 14.04 36.06 -18.67
N SER A 35 13.63 36.61 -17.50
CA SER A 35 12.39 36.20 -16.83
C SER A 35 11.14 36.43 -17.71
N LEU A 36 11.04 37.59 -18.37
CA LEU A 36 9.93 37.93 -19.29
C LEU A 36 9.89 37.06 -20.56
N GLY A 37 11.05 36.58 -21.03
CA GLY A 37 11.13 35.63 -22.15
C GLY A 37 10.74 34.21 -21.75
N SER A 38 11.03 33.81 -20.50
CA SER A 38 10.75 32.47 -19.99
C SER A 38 9.27 32.21 -19.67
N GLU A 39 8.50 33.24 -19.30
CA GLU A 39 7.07 33.13 -18.98
C GLU A 39 6.18 32.82 -20.18
N ARG A 40 6.62 33.21 -21.39
CA ARG A 40 5.88 33.01 -22.67
C ARG A 40 6.34 31.79 -23.46
N ALA A 41 7.22 30.96 -22.91
CA ALA A 41 7.62 29.71 -23.56
C ALA A 41 6.39 28.80 -23.70
N VAL A 42 6.17 28.26 -24.90
CA VAL A 42 5.08 27.32 -25.19
C VAL A 42 5.51 25.93 -24.72
N VAL A 43 4.71 25.31 -23.87
CA VAL A 43 5.00 24.01 -23.23
C VAL A 43 4.15 22.85 -23.79
N GLY A 44 3.17 23.17 -24.64
CA GLY A 44 2.35 22.21 -25.37
C GLY A 44 1.24 22.91 -26.15
N THR A 45 0.49 22.16 -26.95
CA THR A 45 -0.68 22.68 -27.67
C THR A 45 -1.90 21.76 -27.52
N ILE A 46 -3.08 22.34 -27.32
CA ILE A 46 -4.40 21.64 -27.39
C ILE A 46 -5.19 22.27 -28.52
N ASP A 47 -5.71 21.46 -29.46
CA ASP A 47 -6.52 21.94 -30.60
C ASP A 47 -5.91 23.15 -31.37
N GLY A 48 -4.58 23.26 -31.36
CA GLY A 48 -3.83 24.36 -31.96
C GLY A 48 -3.63 25.62 -31.09
N GLU A 49 -4.19 25.68 -29.88
CA GLU A 49 -3.92 26.71 -28.89
C GLU A 49 -2.65 26.40 -28.08
N SER A 50 -1.79 27.41 -27.89
CA SER A 50 -0.51 27.25 -27.18
C SER A 50 -0.67 27.41 -25.68
N ILE A 51 -0.18 26.44 -24.92
CA ILE A 51 -0.10 26.49 -23.45
C ILE A 51 1.20 27.19 -23.07
N THR A 52 1.09 28.26 -22.28
CA THR A 52 2.24 29.04 -21.83
C THR A 52 2.84 28.49 -20.53
N ARG A 53 4.13 28.75 -20.30
CA ARG A 53 4.81 28.38 -19.04
C ARG A 53 4.15 29.02 -17.81
N SER A 54 3.57 30.21 -17.94
CA SER A 54 2.79 30.83 -16.85
C SER A 54 1.54 30.03 -16.48
N GLU A 55 0.85 29.45 -17.46
CA GLU A 55 -0.31 28.59 -17.22
C GLU A 55 0.11 27.26 -16.62
N LEU A 56 1.22 26.69 -17.10
CA LEU A 56 1.81 25.47 -16.56
C LEU A 56 2.08 25.57 -15.06
N ILE A 57 2.69 26.66 -14.61
CA ILE A 57 2.98 26.86 -13.18
C ILE A 57 1.69 26.87 -12.35
N ASN A 58 0.62 27.50 -12.84
CA ASN A 58 -0.67 27.48 -12.15
C ASN A 58 -1.22 26.05 -12.08
N ILE A 59 -1.26 25.34 -13.21
CA ILE A 59 -1.77 23.98 -13.32
C ILE A 59 -0.99 22.99 -12.43
N GLN A 60 0.34 23.08 -12.42
CA GLN A 60 1.19 22.25 -11.57
C GLN A 60 0.93 22.51 -10.08
N ASN A 61 0.74 23.77 -9.69
CA ASN A 61 0.34 24.10 -8.32
C ASN A 61 -1.03 23.52 -7.97
N GLN A 62 -1.99 23.51 -8.91
CA GLN A 62 -3.30 22.89 -8.69
C GLN A 62 -3.19 21.37 -8.56
N ALA A 63 -2.45 20.70 -9.44
CA ALA A 63 -2.25 19.25 -9.38
C ALA A 63 -1.55 18.81 -8.08
N GLN A 64 -0.49 19.52 -7.67
CA GLN A 64 0.17 19.28 -6.37
C GLN A 64 -0.77 19.51 -5.18
N LEU A 65 -1.70 20.46 -5.30
CA LEU A 65 -2.67 20.71 -4.24
C LEU A 65 -3.72 19.60 -4.17
N VAL A 66 -4.20 19.10 -5.31
CA VAL A 66 -5.13 17.95 -5.40
C VAL A 66 -4.51 16.72 -4.74
N ASP A 67 -3.26 16.42 -5.07
CA ASP A 67 -2.48 15.31 -4.50
C ASP A 67 -2.31 15.47 -2.97
N ARG A 68 -1.75 16.60 -2.51
CA ARG A 68 -1.53 16.85 -1.07
C ARG A 68 -2.80 16.86 -0.23
N LEU A 69 -3.94 17.24 -0.80
CA LEU A 69 -5.23 17.25 -0.12
C LEU A 69 -5.96 15.90 -0.21
N GLY A 70 -5.43 14.94 -0.98
CA GLY A 70 -6.06 13.64 -1.21
C GLY A 70 -7.43 13.74 -1.86
N LEU A 71 -7.63 14.73 -2.76
CA LEU A 71 -8.90 14.91 -3.44
C LEU A 71 -9.08 13.87 -4.54
N GLN A 72 -10.04 12.96 -4.36
CA GLN A 72 -10.31 11.87 -5.30
C GLN A 72 -11.43 12.23 -6.27
N LEU A 73 -11.18 12.10 -7.57
CA LEU A 73 -12.22 12.26 -8.58
C LEU A 73 -13.06 10.99 -8.71
N PRO A 74 -14.38 11.11 -8.99
CA PRO A 74 -15.23 9.96 -9.28
C PRO A 74 -14.64 9.11 -10.40
N PHE A 75 -14.63 7.78 -10.23
CA PHE A 75 -14.17 6.79 -11.22
C PHE A 75 -12.66 6.80 -11.54
N ILE A 76 -11.99 7.95 -11.51
CA ILE A 76 -10.58 8.11 -11.87
C ILE A 76 -9.67 7.90 -10.65
N GLY A 77 -10.11 8.32 -9.44
CA GLY A 77 -9.29 8.25 -8.23
C GLY A 77 -8.38 9.46 -8.06
N LEU A 78 -7.16 9.24 -7.57
CA LEU A 78 -6.14 10.29 -7.47
C LEU A 78 -5.57 10.61 -8.86
N VAL A 79 -5.22 11.88 -9.08
CA VAL A 79 -4.63 12.35 -10.33
C VAL A 79 -3.15 12.61 -10.07
N ASP A 80 -2.30 11.75 -10.61
CA ASP A 80 -0.87 11.74 -10.30
C ASP A 80 -0.06 12.69 -11.19
N ASN A 81 -0.67 13.22 -12.26
CA ASN A 81 0.03 14.05 -13.23
C ASN A 81 -0.72 15.35 -13.60
N TRP A 82 0.03 16.43 -13.85
CA TRP A 82 -0.51 17.75 -14.15
C TRP A 82 -1.16 17.83 -15.53
N GLU A 83 -0.67 17.08 -16.53
CA GLU A 83 -1.26 17.01 -17.87
C GLU A 83 -2.66 16.40 -17.80
N GLN A 84 -2.83 15.33 -17.03
CA GLN A 84 -4.13 14.68 -16.85
C GLN A 84 -5.11 15.63 -16.15
N TRP A 85 -4.65 16.31 -15.09
CA TRP A 85 -5.45 17.35 -14.42
C TRP A 85 -5.87 18.46 -15.39
N TYR A 86 -4.95 18.95 -16.21
CA TYR A 86 -5.22 20.01 -17.18
C TYR A 86 -6.26 19.62 -18.22
N LEU A 87 -6.13 18.44 -18.81
CA LEU A 87 -7.05 17.93 -19.82
C LEU A 87 -8.46 17.72 -19.25
N LEU A 88 -8.57 17.23 -18.02
CA LEU A 88 -9.84 17.12 -17.33
C LEU A 88 -10.48 18.49 -17.06
N VAL A 89 -9.69 19.49 -16.65
CA VAL A 89 -10.16 20.87 -16.50
C VAL A 89 -10.65 21.43 -17.84
N HIS A 90 -9.94 21.16 -18.93
CA HIS A 90 -10.31 21.61 -20.27
C HIS A 90 -11.66 21.01 -20.70
N GLU A 91 -11.82 19.69 -20.64
CA GLU A 91 -13.07 19.03 -21.03
C GLU A 91 -14.27 19.45 -20.17
N ALA A 92 -14.08 19.57 -18.86
CA ALA A 92 -15.13 20.03 -17.96
C ALA A 92 -15.50 21.50 -18.22
N ARG A 93 -14.55 22.34 -18.63
CA ARG A 93 -14.79 23.73 -19.04
C ARG A 93 -15.59 23.79 -20.33
N ASP A 94 -15.22 22.99 -21.32
CA ASP A 94 -15.88 22.92 -22.63
C ASP A 94 -17.30 22.36 -22.53
N ALA A 95 -17.52 21.43 -21.60
CA ALA A 95 -18.84 20.94 -21.23
C ALA A 95 -19.68 21.96 -20.42
N GLY A 96 -19.12 23.13 -20.09
CA GLY A 96 -19.79 24.17 -19.31
C GLY A 96 -19.99 23.84 -17.83
N MET A 97 -19.21 22.88 -17.29
CA MET A 97 -19.33 22.38 -15.92
C MET A 97 -18.46 23.16 -14.90
N ILE A 98 -17.52 23.98 -15.37
CA ILE A 98 -16.70 24.86 -14.52
C ILE A 98 -17.31 26.26 -14.48
N GLY A 99 -17.75 26.70 -13.29
CA GLY A 99 -18.23 28.06 -13.05
C GLY A 99 -17.09 29.07 -12.84
N GLY A 100 -17.38 30.37 -12.98
CA GLY A 100 -16.41 31.42 -12.64
C GLY A 100 -16.07 31.47 -11.15
N GLN A 101 -15.01 32.18 -10.76
CA GLN A 101 -14.47 32.24 -9.38
C GLN A 101 -15.49 32.56 -8.26
N ALA A 102 -16.65 33.14 -8.61
CA ALA A 102 -17.77 33.36 -7.68
C ALA A 102 -18.49 32.07 -7.23
N THR A 103 -18.14 30.91 -7.80
CA THR A 103 -18.74 29.59 -7.51
C THR A 103 -17.87 28.71 -6.62
N SER A 104 -16.71 29.19 -6.15
CA SER A 104 -15.86 28.45 -5.23
C SER A 104 -16.62 28.06 -3.96
N SER A 105 -16.71 26.76 -3.69
CA SER A 105 -17.35 26.20 -2.49
C SER A 105 -16.55 26.44 -1.20
N VAL A 106 -15.29 26.88 -1.32
CA VAL A 106 -14.38 27.10 -0.19
C VAL A 106 -14.33 28.59 0.19
N PRO A 107 -14.69 28.95 1.45
CA PRO A 107 -14.55 30.30 1.98
C PRO A 107 -13.11 30.80 1.92
N PHE A 108 -12.92 32.11 1.74
CA PHE A 108 -11.60 32.72 1.62
C PHE A 108 -10.70 32.46 2.84
N ASP A 109 -11.26 32.47 4.06
CA ASP A 109 -10.50 32.20 5.28
C ASP A 109 -9.94 30.76 5.33
N THR A 110 -10.71 29.78 4.84
CA THR A 110 -10.26 28.39 4.70
C THR A 110 -9.17 28.27 3.64
N ALA A 111 -9.34 28.94 2.50
CA ALA A 111 -8.32 28.98 1.45
C ALA A 111 -7.01 29.63 1.94
N LEU A 112 -7.10 30.66 2.79
CA LEU A 112 -5.95 31.30 3.41
C LEU A 112 -5.23 30.37 4.39
N GLN A 113 -5.97 29.55 5.14
CA GLN A 113 -5.37 28.57 6.04
C GLN A 113 -4.64 27.46 5.26
N ILE A 114 -5.26 26.92 4.21
CA ILE A 114 -4.63 25.93 3.33
C ILE A 114 -3.37 26.52 2.69
N SER A 115 -3.47 27.75 2.19
CA SER A 115 -2.35 28.50 1.61
C SER A 115 -1.15 28.62 2.55
N ARG A 116 -1.38 28.89 3.84
CA ARG A 116 -0.30 28.95 4.86
C ARG A 116 0.40 27.62 5.07
N ASN A 117 -0.32 26.51 4.93
CA ASN A 117 0.21 25.17 5.16
C ASN A 117 0.90 24.59 3.92
N THR A 118 0.45 24.96 2.72
CA THR A 118 0.94 24.40 1.45
C THR A 118 1.93 25.30 0.71
N GLY A 119 1.99 26.60 1.06
CA GLY A 119 2.77 27.60 0.34
C GLY A 119 2.13 28.08 -0.97
N ILE A 120 0.93 27.60 -1.31
CA ILE A 120 0.22 27.91 -2.56
C ILE A 120 -0.68 29.14 -2.35
N PRO A 121 -0.79 30.10 -3.29
CA PRO A 121 -1.61 31.29 -3.10
C PRO A 121 -3.11 30.98 -2.88
N PRO A 122 -3.84 31.75 -2.04
CA PRO A 122 -5.24 31.46 -1.71
C PRO A 122 -6.20 31.42 -2.91
N TYR A 123 -5.93 32.21 -3.96
CA TYR A 123 -6.75 32.23 -5.16
C TYR A 123 -6.61 30.93 -5.97
N VAL A 124 -5.39 30.35 -6.03
CA VAL A 124 -5.13 29.05 -6.68
C VAL A 124 -5.87 27.94 -5.93
N VAL A 125 -5.92 28.01 -4.60
CA VAL A 125 -6.70 27.07 -3.77
C VAL A 125 -8.18 27.11 -4.17
N GLN A 126 -8.79 28.30 -4.23
CA GLN A 126 -10.21 28.42 -4.61
C GLN A 126 -10.49 27.97 -6.04
N GLU A 127 -9.59 28.29 -6.97
CA GLU A 127 -9.66 27.85 -8.37
C GLU A 127 -9.58 26.31 -8.47
N THR A 128 -8.67 25.68 -7.73
CA THR A 128 -8.52 24.21 -7.68
C THR A 128 -9.81 23.53 -7.25
N TYR A 129 -10.45 24.01 -6.18
CA TYR A 129 -11.73 23.46 -5.71
C TYR A 129 -12.88 23.66 -6.70
N THR A 130 -12.91 24.80 -7.38
CA THR A 130 -13.92 25.08 -8.41
C THR A 130 -13.76 24.11 -9.59
N ASN A 131 -12.52 23.93 -10.04
CA ASN A 131 -12.16 22.99 -11.11
C ASN A 131 -12.49 21.54 -10.71
N TYR A 132 -12.10 21.12 -9.50
CA TYR A 132 -12.40 19.79 -8.95
C TYR A 132 -13.90 19.48 -8.96
N MET A 133 -14.74 20.41 -8.48
CA MET A 133 -16.19 20.23 -8.47
C MET A 133 -16.77 20.16 -9.89
N GLY A 134 -16.27 20.99 -10.80
CA GLY A 134 -16.69 20.98 -12.21
C GLY A 134 -16.35 19.65 -12.89
N ILE A 135 -15.13 19.14 -12.70
CA ILE A 135 -14.70 17.83 -13.21
C ILE A 135 -15.57 16.73 -12.61
N SER A 136 -15.79 16.73 -11.30
CA SER A 136 -16.63 15.73 -10.62
C SER A 136 -18.05 15.70 -11.19
N ASN A 137 -18.64 16.86 -11.44
CA ASN A 137 -19.97 16.97 -12.05
C ASN A 137 -19.98 16.49 -13.51
N TYR A 138 -18.95 16.84 -14.29
CA TYR A 138 -18.79 16.38 -15.67
C TYR A 138 -18.76 14.86 -15.76
N LEU A 139 -17.92 14.21 -14.95
CA LEU A 139 -17.79 12.75 -14.90
C LEU A 139 -19.10 12.08 -14.46
N ALA A 140 -19.79 12.63 -13.47
CA ALA A 140 -21.08 12.11 -13.01
C ALA A 140 -22.16 12.19 -14.11
N HIS A 141 -22.19 13.28 -14.90
CA HIS A 141 -23.14 13.43 -16.00
C HIS A 141 -22.88 12.44 -17.13
N LEU A 142 -21.60 12.21 -17.45
CA LEU A 142 -21.23 11.22 -18.46
C LEU A 142 -21.63 9.82 -18.04
N ALA A 143 -21.39 9.43 -16.78
CA ALA A 143 -21.85 8.16 -16.24
C ALA A 143 -23.38 8.01 -16.30
N ALA A 144 -24.13 9.07 -16.03
CA ALA A 144 -25.60 9.05 -16.08
C ALA A 144 -26.18 9.04 -17.52
N SER A 145 -25.38 9.27 -18.55
CA SER A 145 -25.87 9.55 -19.92
C SER A 145 -26.23 8.31 -20.75
N SER A 146 -25.98 7.08 -20.27
CA SER A 146 -26.24 5.86 -21.02
C SER A 146 -27.69 5.38 -20.86
N PRO A 147 -28.57 5.49 -21.89
CA PRO A 147 -29.97 5.13 -21.75
C PRO A 147 -30.14 3.59 -21.69
N MET A 148 -30.48 3.08 -20.51
CA MET A 148 -30.85 1.67 -20.34
C MET A 148 -32.35 1.46 -20.58
N SER A 149 -32.72 0.48 -21.41
CA SER A 149 -34.13 0.10 -21.56
C SER A 149 -34.63 -0.67 -20.34
N ASP A 150 -35.92 -0.54 -20.01
CA ASP A 150 -36.58 -1.32 -18.94
C ASP A 150 -36.36 -2.83 -19.08
N ARG A 151 -36.35 -3.34 -20.32
CA ARG A 151 -36.12 -4.75 -20.59
C ARG A 151 -34.69 -5.16 -20.23
N ARG A 152 -33.70 -4.33 -20.59
CA ARG A 152 -32.29 -4.56 -20.24
C ARG A 152 -32.09 -4.50 -18.73
N MET A 153 -32.61 -3.47 -18.07
CA MET A 153 -32.51 -3.33 -16.60
C MET A 153 -33.11 -4.54 -15.88
N ARG A 154 -34.26 -5.05 -16.32
CA ARG A 154 -34.88 -6.25 -15.73
C ARG A 154 -34.07 -7.52 -15.98
N GLN A 155 -33.48 -7.67 -17.15
CA GLN A 155 -32.66 -8.84 -17.48
C GLN A 155 -31.36 -8.84 -16.68
N GLN A 156 -30.63 -7.73 -16.69
CA GLN A 156 -29.36 -7.62 -15.97
C GLN A 156 -29.56 -7.56 -14.46
N GLY A 157 -30.58 -6.86 -13.97
CA GLY A 157 -30.89 -6.85 -12.54
C GLY A 157 -31.22 -8.23 -11.98
N ARG A 158 -31.79 -9.14 -12.77
CA ARG A 158 -31.95 -10.54 -12.36
C ARG A 158 -30.63 -11.30 -12.34
N ARG A 159 -29.77 -11.11 -13.34
CA ARG A 159 -28.45 -11.75 -13.37
C ARG A 159 -27.61 -11.37 -12.15
N LEU A 160 -27.59 -10.08 -11.83
CA LEU A 160 -26.75 -9.49 -10.78
C LEU A 160 -27.24 -9.76 -9.34
N PHE A 161 -28.56 -9.80 -9.12
CA PHE A 161 -29.13 -9.83 -7.77
C PHE A 161 -29.90 -11.11 -7.42
N ASP A 162 -30.21 -11.97 -8.38
CA ASP A 162 -30.83 -13.25 -8.05
C ASP A 162 -29.78 -14.15 -7.39
N ALA A 163 -30.16 -14.82 -6.30
CA ALA A 163 -29.28 -15.71 -5.58
C ALA A 163 -29.55 -17.18 -5.94
N ALA A 164 -28.50 -17.99 -5.97
CA ALA A 164 -28.57 -19.45 -6.09
C ALA A 164 -28.20 -20.08 -4.74
N ASP A 165 -29.18 -20.73 -4.10
CA ASP A 165 -28.97 -21.57 -2.93
C ASP A 165 -28.56 -22.98 -3.40
N VAL A 166 -27.34 -23.36 -3.07
CA VAL A 166 -26.69 -24.58 -3.58
C VAL A 166 -26.16 -25.45 -2.45
N GLN A 167 -26.01 -26.74 -2.74
CA GLN A 167 -25.12 -27.63 -2.02
C GLN A 167 -23.91 -27.92 -2.89
N MET A 168 -22.73 -27.95 -2.30
CA MET A 168 -21.46 -28.06 -3.01
C MET A 168 -20.56 -29.11 -2.34
N VAL A 169 -19.79 -29.81 -3.16
CA VAL A 169 -18.66 -30.63 -2.74
C VAL A 169 -17.43 -30.10 -3.49
N SER A 170 -16.45 -29.62 -2.74
CA SER A 170 -15.20 -29.08 -3.26
C SER A 170 -14.12 -30.16 -3.19
N LEU A 171 -13.52 -30.49 -4.33
CA LEU A 171 -12.48 -31.51 -4.48
C LEU A 171 -11.19 -30.81 -4.88
N LYS A 172 -10.34 -30.49 -3.90
CA LYS A 172 -9.06 -29.82 -4.12
C LYS A 172 -8.01 -30.81 -4.60
N ALA A 173 -7.17 -30.38 -5.54
CA ALA A 173 -6.00 -31.14 -5.92
C ALA A 173 -4.91 -31.04 -4.84
N ASP A 174 -4.69 -32.16 -4.17
CA ASP A 174 -3.53 -32.40 -3.31
C ASP A 174 -2.47 -33.19 -4.11
N ALA A 175 -2.01 -34.35 -3.63
CA ALA A 175 -1.09 -35.21 -4.38
C ALA A 175 -1.84 -36.17 -5.34
N PRO A 176 -1.28 -36.47 -6.53
CA PRO A 176 -1.90 -37.40 -7.46
C PRO A 176 -1.86 -38.83 -6.91
N SER A 177 -2.68 -39.71 -7.48
CA SER A 177 -2.74 -41.13 -7.09
C SER A 177 -1.38 -41.83 -7.13
N LYS A 178 -0.48 -41.34 -7.99
CA LYS A 178 0.95 -41.65 -8.01
C LYS A 178 1.73 -40.34 -8.12
N ALA A 179 2.47 -40.00 -7.07
CA ALA A 179 3.36 -38.84 -7.07
C ALA A 179 4.29 -38.89 -8.28
N ILE A 180 4.34 -37.79 -9.00
CA ILE A 180 5.31 -37.57 -10.06
C ILE A 180 6.60 -37.11 -9.39
N ASP A 181 7.72 -37.58 -9.92
CA ASP A 181 9.04 -37.06 -9.63
C ASP A 181 9.40 -36.15 -10.81
N PRO A 182 9.15 -34.82 -10.71
CA PRO A 182 9.33 -33.93 -11.85
C PRO A 182 10.80 -33.88 -12.26
N THR A 183 11.04 -33.83 -13.56
CA THR A 183 12.39 -33.68 -14.08
C THR A 183 12.96 -32.30 -13.76
N ASP A 184 14.28 -32.17 -13.69
CA ASP A 184 14.91 -30.85 -13.46
C ASP A 184 14.53 -29.84 -14.56
N GLU A 185 14.24 -30.30 -15.78
CA GLU A 185 13.72 -29.45 -16.87
C GLU A 185 12.32 -28.89 -16.57
N GLU A 186 11.42 -29.71 -16.01
CA GLU A 186 10.07 -29.28 -15.61
C GLU A 186 10.11 -28.31 -14.43
N LEU A 187 11.00 -28.57 -13.46
CA LEU A 187 11.22 -27.67 -12.32
C LEU A 187 11.78 -26.32 -12.77
N GLN A 188 12.74 -26.33 -13.70
CA GLN A 188 13.30 -25.09 -14.25
C GLN A 188 12.24 -24.33 -15.04
N ALA A 189 11.43 -25.00 -15.86
CA ALA A 189 10.36 -24.33 -16.61
C ALA A 189 9.30 -23.69 -15.69
N GLN A 190 8.95 -24.35 -14.59
CA GLN A 190 8.04 -23.81 -13.58
C GLN A 190 8.65 -22.60 -12.86
N LEU A 191 9.94 -22.67 -12.51
CA LEU A 191 10.67 -21.55 -11.90
C LEU A 191 10.80 -20.37 -12.87
N ASP A 192 11.06 -20.61 -14.16
CA ASP A 192 11.15 -19.56 -15.17
C ASP A 192 9.80 -18.85 -15.38
N ALA A 193 8.68 -19.58 -15.21
CA ALA A 193 7.33 -19.03 -15.37
C ALA A 193 6.85 -18.21 -14.16
N TYR A 194 7.13 -18.66 -12.93
CA TYR A 194 6.56 -18.09 -11.70
C TYR A 194 7.59 -17.69 -10.63
N GLY A 195 8.88 -17.73 -10.95
CA GLY A 195 9.97 -17.44 -10.01
C GLY A 195 9.98 -16.02 -9.48
N ASP A 196 9.51 -15.07 -10.29
CA ASP A 196 9.42 -13.65 -9.91
C ASP A 196 8.05 -13.25 -9.33
N VAL A 197 7.12 -14.20 -9.26
CA VAL A 197 5.75 -13.97 -8.78
C VAL A 197 5.68 -14.28 -7.29
N LEU A 198 4.98 -13.43 -6.54
CA LEU A 198 4.75 -13.67 -5.12
C LEU A 198 3.88 -14.93 -4.92
N PRO A 199 4.16 -15.75 -3.89
CA PRO A 199 3.32 -16.90 -3.57
C PRO A 199 1.84 -16.52 -3.42
N GLY A 200 0.97 -17.15 -4.19
CA GLY A 200 -0.47 -16.87 -4.20
C GLY A 200 -0.96 -15.92 -5.30
N ASP A 201 -0.07 -15.13 -5.92
CA ASP A 201 -0.46 -14.12 -6.92
C ASP A 201 -0.41 -14.61 -8.36
N GLY A 202 0.33 -15.69 -8.65
CA GLY A 202 0.43 -16.23 -10.01
C GLY A 202 -0.74 -17.13 -10.40
N GLU A 203 -0.73 -17.56 -11.67
CA GLU A 203 -1.72 -18.50 -12.18
C GLU A 203 -1.75 -19.76 -11.30
N TYR A 204 -2.94 -20.25 -10.95
CA TYR A 204 -3.14 -21.37 -10.02
C TYR A 204 -2.67 -21.11 -8.56
N GLY A 205 -2.33 -19.86 -8.23
CA GLY A 205 -1.74 -19.46 -6.96
C GLY A 205 -0.23 -19.74 -6.86
N PHE A 206 0.44 -20.02 -7.97
CA PHE A 206 1.88 -20.28 -7.96
C PHE A 206 2.69 -19.00 -7.84
N GLY A 207 3.80 -19.09 -7.13
CA GLY A 207 4.76 -18.01 -7.00
C GLY A 207 5.88 -18.45 -6.09
N TYR A 208 7.11 -18.15 -6.48
CA TYR A 208 8.30 -18.60 -5.75
C TYR A 208 9.21 -17.43 -5.36
N ARG A 209 8.77 -16.18 -5.56
CA ARG A 209 9.54 -15.01 -5.16
C ARG A 209 9.76 -15.04 -3.65
N LEU A 210 11.01 -14.95 -3.25
CA LEU A 210 11.40 -14.98 -1.85
C LEU A 210 11.05 -13.63 -1.22
N PRO A 211 10.41 -13.60 -0.04
CA PRO A 211 10.10 -12.35 0.65
C PRO A 211 11.38 -11.73 1.22
N ASP A 212 11.26 -10.52 1.76
CA ASP A 212 12.34 -9.89 2.53
C ASP A 212 12.69 -10.76 3.74
N ARG A 213 13.98 -11.07 3.89
CA ARG A 213 14.52 -11.87 4.99
C ARG A 213 15.68 -11.18 5.66
N THR A 214 15.85 -11.43 6.95
CA THR A 214 16.93 -10.83 7.73
C THR A 214 17.45 -11.75 8.82
N THR A 215 18.68 -11.50 9.25
CA THR A 215 19.14 -11.93 10.57
C THR A 215 19.34 -10.73 11.47
N ILE A 216 18.97 -10.90 12.74
CA ILE A 216 19.15 -9.87 13.76
C ILE A 216 19.91 -10.45 14.95
N GLU A 217 20.66 -9.58 15.61
CA GLU A 217 21.10 -9.79 16.99
C GLU A 217 20.40 -8.79 17.88
N TRP A 218 20.22 -9.18 19.13
CA TRP A 218 19.73 -8.29 20.15
C TRP A 218 20.31 -8.66 21.50
N PHE A 219 20.31 -7.68 22.38
CA PHE A 219 20.47 -7.96 23.80
C PHE A 219 19.26 -7.46 24.57
N SER A 220 18.91 -8.18 25.63
CA SER A 220 17.78 -7.88 26.51
C SER A 220 18.23 -7.57 27.92
N LEU A 221 17.66 -6.51 28.49
CA LEU A 221 17.82 -6.14 29.88
C LEU A 221 16.48 -6.27 30.62
N PRO A 222 16.31 -7.30 31.45
CA PRO A 222 15.08 -7.49 32.21
C PRO A 222 14.81 -6.37 33.21
N ASN A 223 13.56 -5.92 33.30
CA ASN A 223 13.14 -4.92 34.28
C ASN A 223 13.32 -5.44 35.73
N SER A 224 13.19 -6.75 35.94
CA SER A 224 13.46 -7.40 37.21
C SER A 224 14.90 -7.18 37.68
N SER A 225 15.89 -7.27 36.79
CA SER A 225 17.30 -7.08 37.14
C SER A 225 17.59 -5.61 37.49
N ILE A 226 16.90 -4.65 36.86
CA ILE A 226 16.94 -3.22 37.25
C ILE A 226 16.32 -3.02 38.63
N ARG A 227 15.18 -3.66 38.91
CA ARG A 227 14.52 -3.57 40.21
C ARG A 227 15.39 -4.13 41.32
N SER A 228 15.98 -5.31 41.12
CA SER A 228 16.82 -5.98 42.12
C SER A 228 18.07 -5.19 42.47
N SER A 229 18.69 -4.48 41.52
CA SER A 229 19.85 -3.63 41.81
C SER A 229 19.51 -2.42 42.70
N ILE A 230 18.30 -1.87 42.57
CA ILE A 230 17.80 -0.78 43.41
C ILE A 230 17.44 -1.31 44.80
N GLU A 231 16.77 -2.46 44.86
CA GLU A 231 16.35 -3.08 46.12
C GLU A 231 17.54 -3.43 47.02
N GLY A 232 18.68 -3.81 46.43
CA GLY A 232 19.94 -4.07 47.14
C GLY A 232 20.75 -2.82 47.49
N SER A 233 20.25 -1.60 47.21
CA SER A 233 20.96 -0.34 47.41
C SER A 233 20.41 0.48 48.57
N ASP A 234 21.19 1.47 49.04
CA ASP A 234 20.78 2.42 50.10
C ASP A 234 19.58 3.30 49.69
N ALA A 235 19.13 3.26 48.43
CA ALA A 235 18.00 4.05 47.93
C ALA A 235 16.64 3.60 48.48
N VAL A 236 16.57 2.46 49.15
CA VAL A 236 15.36 1.87 49.74
C VAL A 236 15.56 1.56 51.23
N ASP A 237 16.48 2.28 51.88
CA ASP A 237 16.68 2.16 53.32
C ASP A 237 15.47 2.69 54.12
N GLU A 238 15.48 2.44 55.43
CA GLU A 238 14.38 2.84 56.31
C GLU A 238 14.14 4.36 56.31
N ILE A 239 15.19 5.16 56.11
CA ILE A 239 15.11 6.62 56.13
C ILE A 239 14.41 7.13 54.86
N GLU A 240 14.78 6.62 53.69
CA GLU A 240 14.16 6.97 52.41
C GLU A 240 12.70 6.50 52.35
N LEU A 241 12.39 5.33 52.91
CA LEU A 241 11.01 4.86 53.06
C LEU A 241 10.16 5.79 53.93
N LEU A 242 10.70 6.27 55.07
CA LEU A 242 10.00 7.24 55.92
C LEU A 242 9.80 8.58 55.21
N LYS A 243 10.81 9.07 54.47
CA LYS A 243 10.69 10.30 53.68
C LYS A 243 9.61 10.17 52.61
N TYR A 244 9.60 9.04 51.89
CA TYR A 244 8.61 8.75 50.87
C TYR A 244 7.20 8.67 51.46
N TRP A 245 7.02 7.95 52.56
CA TRP A 245 5.74 7.86 53.25
C TRP A 245 5.23 9.24 53.69
N ARG A 246 6.04 10.04 54.39
CA ARG A 246 5.64 11.40 54.83
C ARG A 246 5.26 12.32 53.68
N ARG A 247 5.94 12.21 52.54
CA ARG A 247 5.63 13.01 51.34
C ARG A 247 4.29 12.62 50.72
N ASN A 248 3.87 11.37 50.88
CA ASN A 248 2.69 10.81 50.24
C ASN A 248 1.61 10.37 51.24
N GLU A 249 1.65 10.86 52.50
CA GLU A 249 0.70 10.49 53.56
C GLU A 249 -0.76 10.84 53.21
N ALA A 250 -0.97 11.82 52.34
CA ALA A 250 -2.28 12.23 51.85
C ALA A 250 -2.84 11.33 50.72
N ASP A 251 -2.06 10.38 50.19
CA ASP A 251 -2.51 9.46 49.16
C ASP A 251 -3.42 8.37 49.77
N PRO A 252 -4.68 8.23 49.32
CA PRO A 252 -5.61 7.22 49.83
C PRO A 252 -5.11 5.76 49.72
N GLY A 253 -4.16 5.50 48.83
CA GLY A 253 -3.55 4.18 48.64
C GLY A 253 -2.35 3.88 49.54
N ILE A 254 -1.97 4.79 50.44
CA ILE A 254 -0.89 4.61 51.41
C ILE A 254 -1.48 4.56 52.83
N PRO A 255 -1.28 3.47 53.60
CA PRO A 255 -1.78 3.38 54.96
C PRO A 255 -1.15 4.43 55.88
N ALA A 256 -1.94 4.95 56.83
CA ALA A 256 -1.43 5.77 57.92
C ALA A 256 -0.59 4.89 58.87
N VAL A 257 0.61 5.36 59.22
CA VAL A 257 1.56 4.65 60.09
C VAL A 257 1.65 5.41 61.41
N GLU A 258 1.41 4.73 62.53
CA GLU A 258 1.60 5.32 63.86
C GLU A 258 3.09 5.48 64.19
N ALA A 259 3.44 6.47 65.01
CA ALA A 259 4.83 6.75 65.36
C ALA A 259 5.50 5.54 66.04
N GLY A 260 6.50 4.94 65.38
CA GLY A 260 7.24 3.76 65.86
C GLY A 260 6.74 2.41 65.33
N ALA A 261 5.73 2.40 64.45
CA ALA A 261 5.29 1.20 63.74
C ALA A 261 6.17 0.93 62.49
N GLU A 262 6.27 -0.34 62.10
CA GLU A 262 6.99 -0.78 60.91
C GLU A 262 6.33 -0.24 59.63
N ILE A 263 7.13 0.20 58.66
CA ILE A 263 6.63 0.82 57.43
C ILE A 263 5.92 -0.24 56.58
N PRO A 264 4.68 0.00 56.10
CA PRO A 264 3.95 -0.96 55.29
C PRO A 264 4.67 -1.31 53.98
N GLU A 265 4.65 -2.59 53.60
CA GLU A 265 5.28 -3.10 52.37
C GLU A 265 4.77 -2.42 51.09
N VAL A 266 3.55 -1.87 51.12
CA VAL A 266 2.98 -1.08 50.01
C VAL A 266 3.80 0.18 49.73
N VAL A 267 4.32 0.84 50.76
CA VAL A 267 5.19 2.03 50.64
C VAL A 267 6.49 1.64 49.94
N ARG A 268 7.08 0.53 50.37
CA ARG A 268 8.30 -0.03 49.79
C ARG A 268 8.11 -0.39 48.32
N THR A 269 7.03 -1.10 48.00
CA THR A 269 6.69 -1.49 46.62
C THR A 269 6.53 -0.27 45.72
N ARG A 270 5.81 0.77 46.15
CA ARG A 270 5.61 1.99 45.37
C ARG A 270 6.88 2.80 45.16
N LEU A 271 7.69 2.96 46.21
CA LEU A 271 9.00 3.62 46.09
C LEU A 271 9.89 2.85 45.11
N LEU A 272 9.93 1.52 45.21
CA LEU A 272 10.65 0.66 44.28
C LEU A 272 10.16 0.83 42.84
N ASP A 273 8.85 0.87 42.60
CA ASP A 273 8.28 1.08 41.26
C ASP A 273 8.70 2.43 40.67
N GLU A 274 8.61 3.52 41.46
CA GLU A 274 9.02 4.87 41.04
C GLU A 274 10.53 4.94 40.72
N LEU A 275 11.36 4.36 41.58
CA LEU A 275 12.81 4.32 41.37
C LEU A 275 13.20 3.43 40.19
N THR A 276 12.52 2.29 40.02
CA THR A 276 12.75 1.36 38.90
C THR A 276 12.42 2.03 37.58
N GLU A 277 11.27 2.69 37.48
CA GLU A 277 10.88 3.42 36.27
C GLU A 277 11.87 4.54 35.96
N LYS A 278 12.26 5.35 36.96
CA LYS A 278 13.25 6.41 36.78
C LYS A 278 14.59 5.88 36.30
N ARG A 279 15.08 4.78 36.90
CA ARG A 279 16.35 4.15 36.53
C ARG A 279 16.28 3.55 35.12
N ARG A 280 15.17 2.91 34.78
CA ARG A 280 14.94 2.33 33.45
C ARG A 280 14.94 3.40 32.36
N GLN A 281 14.28 4.54 32.59
CA GLN A 281 14.33 5.68 31.66
C GLN A 281 15.74 6.25 31.50
N GLU A 282 16.50 6.32 32.60
CA GLU A 282 17.91 6.72 32.56
C GLU A 282 18.75 5.75 31.72
N ILE A 283 18.60 4.43 31.95
CA ILE A 283 19.28 3.40 31.19
C ILE A 283 18.89 3.46 29.70
N LYS A 284 17.60 3.57 29.38
CA LYS A 284 17.09 3.74 28.00
C LYS A 284 17.79 4.91 27.30
N ARG A 285 17.94 6.05 27.97
CA ARG A 285 18.66 7.22 27.45
C ARG A 285 20.15 6.96 27.26
N VAL A 286 20.82 6.36 28.24
CA VAL A 286 22.26 6.03 28.15
C VAL A 286 22.55 5.04 27.03
N LEU A 287 21.70 4.02 26.86
CA LEU A 287 21.78 3.09 25.74
C LEU A 287 21.67 3.83 24.41
N ALA A 288 20.63 4.65 24.23
CA ALA A 288 20.43 5.42 23.01
C ALA A 288 21.62 6.36 22.70
N ASP A 289 22.17 7.03 23.72
CA ASP A 289 23.31 7.93 23.57
C ASP A 289 24.58 7.17 23.17
N ARG A 290 24.88 6.03 23.83
CA ARG A 290 26.05 5.21 23.51
C ARG A 290 25.98 4.62 22.11
N LEU A 291 24.82 4.13 21.68
CA LEU A 291 24.60 3.62 20.33
C LEU A 291 24.71 4.71 19.26
N ARG A 292 24.46 5.98 19.61
CA ARG A 292 24.59 7.10 18.68
C ARG A 292 26.02 7.62 18.56
N ASN A 293 26.82 7.49 19.63
CA ASN A 293 28.15 8.09 19.69
C ASN A 293 29.10 7.69 18.54
N PRO A 294 29.24 6.40 18.16
CA PRO A 294 30.13 6.00 17.07
C PRO A 294 29.76 6.60 15.71
N ARG A 295 28.51 7.01 15.53
CA ARG A 295 27.96 7.50 14.26
C ARG A 295 28.03 9.02 14.11
N ARG A 296 28.52 9.73 15.14
CA ARG A 296 28.50 11.20 15.15
C ARG A 296 29.42 11.77 14.06
N GLY A 297 28.85 12.57 13.18
CA GLY A 297 29.59 13.26 12.11
C GLY A 297 29.66 12.51 10.79
N PHE A 298 29.01 11.35 10.68
CA PHE A 298 28.88 10.66 9.39
C PHE A 298 27.91 11.40 8.47
N ALA A 299 28.15 11.27 7.17
CA ALA A 299 27.24 11.80 6.16
C ALA A 299 25.98 10.96 6.08
N GLU A 300 24.89 11.58 5.65
CA GLU A 300 23.60 10.93 5.45
C GLU A 300 23.18 11.08 3.97
N SER A 301 22.53 10.04 3.44
CA SER A 301 21.90 10.05 2.11
C SER A 301 20.54 9.35 2.22
N GLY A 302 19.48 10.03 1.76
CA GLY A 302 18.12 9.49 1.81
C GLY A 302 17.63 9.13 3.23
N GLY A 303 18.11 9.83 4.27
CA GLY A 303 17.78 9.51 5.67
C GLY A 303 18.60 8.38 6.30
N PHE A 304 19.45 7.71 5.52
CA PHE A 304 20.34 6.65 5.99
C PHE A 304 21.78 7.13 6.14
N ILE A 305 22.54 6.46 7.01
CA ILE A 305 23.93 6.81 7.30
C ILE A 305 24.84 6.15 6.25
N ILE A 306 25.74 6.94 5.68
CA ILE A 306 26.82 6.44 4.83
C ILE A 306 27.92 5.90 5.74
N LEU A 307 28.06 4.57 5.75
CA LEU A 307 29.04 3.87 6.57
C LEU A 307 30.43 3.92 5.91
N PRO A 308 31.51 4.19 6.67
CA PRO A 308 32.86 4.07 6.17
C PRO A 308 33.29 2.60 6.05
N ASP A 309 34.32 2.32 5.25
CA ASP A 309 34.82 0.97 5.01
C ASP A 309 35.29 0.26 6.30
N ASP A 310 35.78 1.03 7.28
CA ASP A 310 36.23 0.55 8.59
C ASP A 310 35.11 0.53 9.66
N TRP A 311 33.84 0.64 9.26
CA TRP A 311 32.72 0.66 10.20
C TRP A 311 32.69 -0.56 11.13
N SER A 312 33.03 -1.74 10.62
CA SER A 312 33.08 -2.98 11.42
C SER A 312 34.02 -2.87 12.63
N ASP A 313 35.13 -2.13 12.51
CA ASP A 313 36.09 -1.89 13.58
C ASP A 313 35.62 -0.78 14.55
N GLN A 314 34.82 0.18 14.07
CA GLN A 314 34.27 1.29 14.87
C GLN A 314 32.94 0.94 15.56
N GLN A 315 32.33 -0.16 15.16
CA GLN A 315 31.02 -0.60 15.64
C GLN A 315 31.10 -0.99 17.11
N LEU A 316 30.19 -0.45 17.93
CA LEU A 316 30.07 -0.89 19.32
C LEU A 316 29.47 -2.30 19.38
N SER A 317 30.20 -3.25 19.97
CA SER A 317 29.66 -4.58 20.26
C SER A 317 28.58 -4.51 21.34
N PHE A 318 27.60 -5.42 21.28
CA PHE A 318 26.55 -5.45 22.30
C PHE A 318 27.10 -5.97 23.63
N GLU A 319 28.10 -6.84 23.60
CA GLU A 319 28.83 -7.33 24.76
C GLU A 319 29.51 -6.18 25.51
N ASP A 320 30.26 -5.32 24.80
CA ASP A 320 30.90 -4.15 25.41
C ASP A 320 29.87 -3.16 25.97
N LEU A 321 28.76 -2.98 25.26
CA LEU A 321 27.66 -2.13 25.73
C LEU A 321 27.07 -2.69 27.04
N GLY A 322 26.82 -4.00 27.09
CA GLY A 322 26.33 -4.70 28.27
C GLY A 322 27.29 -4.58 29.46
N ASP A 323 28.58 -4.82 29.24
CA ASP A 323 29.64 -4.67 30.25
C ASP A 323 29.70 -3.25 30.83
N GLN A 324 29.58 -2.24 29.97
CA GLN A 324 29.58 -0.84 30.42
C GLN A 324 28.30 -0.48 31.19
N ILE A 325 27.17 -1.09 30.88
CA ILE A 325 25.91 -0.90 31.63
C ILE A 325 26.00 -1.61 32.98
N LEU A 326 26.51 -2.84 33.02
CA LEU A 326 26.75 -3.59 34.24
C LEU A 326 27.67 -2.82 35.21
N LYS A 327 28.79 -2.29 34.71
CA LYS A 327 29.72 -1.49 35.52
C LYS A 327 29.09 -0.21 36.07
N GLN A 328 28.23 0.45 35.30
CA GLN A 328 27.62 1.72 35.70
C GLN A 328 26.43 1.55 36.66
N TYR A 329 25.64 0.50 36.49
CA TYR A 329 24.36 0.32 37.17
C TYR A 329 24.31 -0.87 38.13
N SER A 330 25.35 -1.70 38.19
CA SER A 330 25.42 -2.90 39.05
C SER A 330 24.21 -3.83 38.88
N ILE A 331 23.77 -4.01 37.63
CA ILE A 331 22.68 -4.92 37.25
C ILE A 331 23.23 -6.25 36.76
N GLU A 332 22.38 -7.28 36.70
CA GLU A 332 22.76 -8.58 36.14
C GLU A 332 23.18 -8.47 34.66
N VAL A 333 23.97 -9.45 34.21
CA VAL A 333 24.49 -9.51 32.84
C VAL A 333 23.32 -9.57 31.85
N PRO A 334 23.26 -8.68 30.85
CA PRO A 334 22.22 -8.76 29.83
C PRO A 334 22.32 -10.05 29.02
N GLU A 335 21.21 -10.55 28.53
CA GLU A 335 21.18 -11.74 27.65
C GLU A 335 21.40 -11.33 26.20
N PHE A 336 22.28 -12.03 25.49
CA PHE A 336 22.61 -11.80 24.08
C PHE A 336 22.03 -12.93 23.24
N ASN A 337 21.32 -12.56 22.18
CA ASN A 337 20.65 -13.51 21.30
C ASN A 337 20.82 -13.09 19.84
N ARG A 338 20.72 -14.05 18.94
CA ARG A 338 20.82 -13.87 17.50
C ARG A 338 19.93 -14.91 16.82
N THR A 339 19.39 -14.57 15.65
CA THR A 339 18.77 -15.56 14.76
C THR A 339 19.83 -16.40 14.06
N ASP A 340 19.65 -17.73 14.04
CA ASP A 340 20.62 -18.66 13.44
C ASP A 340 20.64 -18.57 11.89
N GLU A 341 19.49 -18.32 11.28
CA GLU A 341 19.29 -18.26 9.84
C GLU A 341 18.47 -17.02 9.44
N LEU A 342 18.47 -16.70 8.14
CA LEU A 342 17.63 -15.66 7.55
C LEU A 342 16.15 -16.02 7.77
N ILE A 343 15.43 -15.16 8.49
CA ILE A 343 13.99 -15.32 8.73
C ILE A 343 13.20 -14.24 7.98
N GLU A 344 11.99 -14.59 7.58
CA GLU A 344 11.06 -13.63 6.97
C GLU A 344 10.67 -12.53 7.96
N LEU A 345 10.36 -11.33 7.46
CA LEU A 345 10.04 -10.20 8.31
C LEU A 345 8.81 -10.43 9.21
N ASP A 346 7.85 -11.25 8.78
CA ASP A 346 6.65 -11.57 9.56
C ASP A 346 6.96 -12.52 10.74
N GLU A 347 8.01 -13.33 10.62
CA GLU A 347 8.48 -14.22 11.69
C GLU A 347 9.16 -13.45 12.83
N LEU A 348 9.67 -12.24 12.59
CA LEU A 348 10.26 -11.38 13.62
C LEU A 348 9.30 -11.17 14.80
N ARG A 349 8.00 -11.08 14.52
CA ARG A 349 6.97 -10.90 15.54
C ARG A 349 6.83 -12.10 16.49
N LYS A 350 7.24 -13.29 16.04
CA LYS A 350 7.17 -14.54 16.82
C LYS A 350 8.36 -14.72 17.75
N ILE A 351 9.42 -13.91 17.60
CA ILE A 351 10.58 -13.96 18.49
C ILE A 351 10.14 -13.59 19.93
N PRO A 352 10.35 -14.48 20.92
CA PRO A 352 9.98 -14.21 22.31
C PRO A 352 10.59 -12.91 22.84
N GLY A 353 9.77 -12.10 23.52
CA GLY A 353 10.18 -10.80 24.05
C GLY A 353 10.25 -9.74 22.95
N ILE A 354 11.38 -9.66 22.25
CA ILE A 354 11.68 -8.54 21.34
C ILE A 354 10.72 -8.42 20.14
N GLY A 355 10.13 -9.53 19.67
CA GLY A 355 9.21 -9.52 18.53
C GLY A 355 7.95 -8.66 18.75
N LEU A 356 7.58 -8.42 20.02
CA LEU A 356 6.47 -7.56 20.40
C LEU A 356 6.92 -6.25 21.09
N ALA A 357 8.24 -6.04 21.23
CA ALA A 357 8.79 -4.83 21.79
C ALA A 357 8.63 -3.66 20.80
N ASN A 358 8.44 -2.46 21.34
CA ASN A 358 8.14 -1.27 20.56
C ASN A 358 8.92 -0.05 21.04
N THR A 359 8.91 1.01 20.23
CA THR A 359 9.53 2.30 20.55
C THR A 359 8.60 3.45 20.23
N ASP A 360 8.63 4.48 21.08
CA ASP A 360 7.90 5.74 20.96
C ASP A 360 8.79 6.88 20.40
N LYS A 361 10.04 6.55 20.02
CA LYS A 361 11.04 7.54 19.60
C LYS A 361 10.60 8.40 18.40
N TYR A 362 9.78 7.85 17.50
CA TYR A 362 9.43 8.48 16.22
C TYR A 362 7.99 9.02 16.14
N GLY A 363 7.24 9.01 17.24
CA GLY A 363 5.88 9.54 17.23
C GLY A 363 5.01 9.01 18.38
N GLN A 364 3.73 9.40 18.37
CA GLN A 364 2.76 8.96 19.38
C GLN A 364 2.31 7.51 19.20
N ARG A 365 2.36 6.98 17.96
CA ARG A 365 2.13 5.56 17.68
C ARG A 365 3.43 4.81 17.94
N PRO A 366 3.47 3.85 18.88
CA PRO A 366 4.63 3.00 19.07
C PRO A 366 4.89 2.15 17.82
N LEU A 367 6.16 2.03 17.44
CA LEU A 367 6.60 1.20 16.31
C LEU A 367 7.23 -0.10 16.83
N ALA A 368 6.79 -1.22 16.30
CA ALA A 368 7.32 -2.54 16.66
C ALA A 368 8.61 -2.88 15.89
N LEU A 369 9.35 -3.89 16.36
CA LEU A 369 10.56 -4.39 15.70
C LEU A 369 10.34 -4.67 14.20
N GLY A 370 9.30 -5.43 13.84
CA GLY A 370 9.04 -5.78 12.45
C GLY A 370 8.74 -4.57 11.55
N GLU A 371 8.04 -3.55 12.07
CA GLU A 371 7.79 -2.31 11.32
C GLU A 371 9.09 -1.53 11.08
N LEU A 372 9.98 -1.49 12.08
CA LEU A 372 11.28 -0.83 11.96
C LEU A 372 12.22 -1.53 10.98
N VAL A 373 12.26 -2.87 11.03
CA VAL A 373 13.10 -3.67 10.14
C VAL A 373 12.60 -3.62 8.71
N ARG A 374 11.29 -3.60 8.48
CA ARG A 374 10.70 -3.43 7.13
C ARG A 374 11.09 -2.10 6.48
N GLU A 375 11.26 -1.04 7.27
CA GLU A 375 11.73 0.27 6.81
C GLU A 375 13.28 0.37 6.76
N ALA A 376 13.99 -0.75 6.83
CA ALA A 376 15.44 -0.75 6.71
C ALA A 376 15.88 -0.35 5.29
N LYS A 377 17.06 0.27 5.19
CA LYS A 377 17.69 0.65 3.91
C LYS A 377 17.73 -0.49 2.90
N GLU A 378 18.03 -1.69 3.38
CA GLU A 378 18.22 -2.89 2.56
C GLU A 378 16.92 -3.41 1.92
N PHE A 379 15.76 -2.98 2.43
CA PHE A 379 14.43 -3.31 1.88
C PHE A 379 13.75 -2.07 1.28
N GLU A 380 14.54 -1.12 0.77
CA GLU A 380 14.05 0.10 0.11
C GLU A 380 13.20 1.01 1.01
N GLY A 381 13.46 0.99 2.32
CA GLY A 381 12.75 1.82 3.28
C GLY A 381 12.83 3.32 2.99
N SER A 382 11.83 4.07 3.46
CA SER A 382 11.65 5.50 3.15
C SER A 382 12.74 6.44 3.72
N GLY A 383 13.60 5.93 4.62
CA GLY A 383 14.56 6.72 5.38
C GLY A 383 13.94 7.53 6.53
N LEU A 384 12.62 7.45 6.73
CA LEU A 384 11.93 8.08 7.86
C LEU A 384 12.45 7.55 9.20
N TYR A 385 12.72 6.25 9.24
CA TYR A 385 13.39 5.59 10.36
C TYR A 385 14.79 5.18 9.90
N PRO A 386 15.86 5.72 10.49
CA PRO A 386 17.24 5.44 10.08
C PRO A 386 17.69 4.06 10.59
N VAL A 387 17.02 3.01 10.10
CA VAL A 387 17.31 1.59 10.36
C VAL A 387 18.03 1.05 9.14
N GLN A 388 19.14 0.34 9.33
CA GLN A 388 19.91 -0.28 8.26
C GLN A 388 20.82 -1.37 8.84
N SER A 389 21.31 -2.24 7.98
CA SER A 389 22.25 -3.30 8.33
C SER A 389 23.53 -2.74 8.97
N GLY A 390 24.03 -3.46 9.98
CA GLY A 390 25.22 -3.08 10.73
C GLY A 390 25.03 -1.87 11.66
N ILE A 391 23.84 -1.27 11.74
CA ILE A 391 23.56 -0.15 12.66
C ILE A 391 22.54 -0.59 13.71
N ALA A 392 22.83 -0.28 14.97
CA ALA A 392 21.89 -0.51 16.05
C ALA A 392 20.64 0.37 15.91
N GLY A 393 19.48 -0.27 16.02
CA GLY A 393 18.18 0.37 16.00
C GLY A 393 17.90 1.22 17.25
N PRO A 394 16.69 1.80 17.34
CA PRO A 394 16.22 2.43 18.57
C PRO A 394 16.11 1.40 19.71
N VAL A 395 16.19 1.88 20.96
CA VAL A 395 15.89 1.05 22.13
C VAL A 395 14.39 0.73 22.12
N LEU A 396 14.05 -0.56 22.25
CA LEU A 396 12.69 -1.07 22.31
C LEU A 396 12.31 -1.44 23.75
N GLU A 397 11.01 -1.49 24.02
CA GLU A 397 10.42 -1.83 25.30
C GLU A 397 9.22 -2.75 25.10
N ASP A 398 9.10 -3.80 25.93
CA ASP A 398 7.93 -4.68 25.95
C ASP A 398 6.89 -4.26 27.02
N ARG A 399 5.79 -5.02 27.14
CA ARG A 399 4.74 -4.72 28.12
C ARG A 399 5.15 -4.95 29.57
N GLN A 400 6.27 -5.62 29.80
CA GLN A 400 6.87 -5.90 31.09
C GLN A 400 7.98 -4.88 31.41
N ASN A 401 8.15 -3.87 30.55
CA ASN A 401 9.16 -2.81 30.62
C ASN A 401 10.61 -3.34 30.51
N ASN A 402 10.81 -4.53 29.94
CA ASN A 402 12.15 -5.00 29.59
C ASN A 402 12.69 -4.15 28.44
N LEU A 403 13.98 -3.83 28.47
CA LEU A 403 14.62 -3.04 27.43
C LEU A 403 15.34 -3.96 26.45
N TYR A 404 15.23 -3.65 25.15
CA TYR A 404 15.91 -4.37 24.09
C TYR A 404 16.66 -3.41 23.17
N VAL A 405 17.82 -3.85 22.69
CA VAL A 405 18.52 -3.21 21.59
C VAL A 405 18.76 -4.26 20.54
N PHE A 406 18.46 -3.92 19.28
CA PHE A 406 18.67 -4.81 18.15
C PHE A 406 19.58 -4.19 17.10
N ARG A 407 20.14 -5.06 16.27
CA ARG A 407 20.89 -4.71 15.08
C ARG A 407 20.62 -5.75 14.00
N ILE A 408 20.41 -5.28 12.78
CA ILE A 408 20.36 -6.14 11.58
C ILE A 408 21.80 -6.53 11.23
N ILE A 409 22.03 -7.83 11.02
CA ILE A 409 23.36 -8.38 10.72
C ILE A 409 23.47 -8.73 9.24
N ASP A 410 22.43 -9.36 8.71
CA ASP A 410 22.37 -9.82 7.33
C ASP A 410 20.96 -9.62 6.77
N THR A 411 20.87 -9.47 5.46
CA THR A 411 19.64 -9.12 4.75
C THR A 411 19.62 -9.79 3.40
N ASP A 412 18.46 -10.32 3.02
CA ASP A 412 18.18 -10.77 1.67
C ASP A 412 16.87 -10.12 1.25
N ALA A 413 16.98 -9.08 0.42
CA ALA A 413 15.83 -8.35 -0.09
C ALA A 413 15.01 -9.25 -1.02
N SER A 414 13.72 -8.98 -1.11
CA SER A 414 12.82 -9.79 -1.91
C SER A 414 13.32 -9.92 -3.35
N ARG A 415 13.46 -11.15 -3.81
CA ARG A 415 14.03 -11.50 -5.12
C ARG A 415 13.51 -12.85 -5.60
N PRO A 416 13.59 -13.14 -6.91
CA PRO A 416 13.37 -14.49 -7.39
C PRO A 416 14.43 -15.46 -6.84
N PRO A 417 14.10 -16.76 -6.70
CA PRO A 417 15.08 -17.79 -6.39
C PRO A 417 16.19 -17.85 -7.44
N ALA A 418 17.44 -17.99 -6.99
CA ALA A 418 18.59 -18.02 -7.90
C ALA A 418 18.73 -19.36 -8.64
N SER A 419 18.07 -20.42 -8.15
CA SER A 419 18.12 -21.76 -8.71
C SER A 419 16.92 -22.59 -8.27
N VAL A 420 16.67 -23.71 -8.97
CA VAL A 420 15.66 -24.70 -8.59
C VAL A 420 15.86 -25.21 -7.17
N ASP A 421 17.11 -25.39 -6.73
CA ASP A 421 17.39 -25.94 -5.39
C ASP A 421 16.90 -25.03 -4.25
N GLU A 422 16.79 -23.71 -4.47
CA GLU A 422 16.31 -22.76 -3.46
C GLU A 422 14.77 -22.83 -3.26
N ALA A 423 14.03 -23.33 -4.27
CA ALA A 423 12.56 -23.45 -4.24
C ALA A 423 12.05 -24.88 -4.56
N ARG A 424 12.92 -25.89 -4.49
CA ARG A 424 12.66 -27.25 -5.02
C ARG A 424 11.43 -27.88 -4.39
N ASP A 425 11.30 -27.78 -3.06
CA ASP A 425 10.22 -28.43 -2.33
C ASP A 425 8.86 -27.86 -2.76
N ASP A 426 8.75 -26.53 -2.90
CA ASP A 426 7.52 -25.87 -3.33
C ASP A 426 7.19 -26.18 -4.80
N LEU A 427 8.21 -26.16 -5.68
CA LEU A 427 8.06 -26.52 -7.10
C LEU A 427 7.53 -27.95 -7.28
N VAL A 428 8.08 -28.91 -6.53
CA VAL A 428 7.65 -30.32 -6.59
C VAL A 428 6.22 -30.49 -6.10
N VAL A 429 5.85 -29.80 -5.02
CA VAL A 429 4.48 -29.82 -4.48
C VAL A 429 3.50 -29.28 -5.51
N ASP A 430 3.79 -28.14 -6.12
CA ASP A 430 2.90 -27.48 -7.08
C ASP A 430 2.73 -28.25 -8.39
N LEU A 431 3.81 -28.83 -8.93
CA LEU A 431 3.73 -29.68 -10.11
C LEU A 431 2.92 -30.96 -9.86
N ASN A 432 3.05 -31.54 -8.66
CA ASN A 432 2.21 -32.67 -8.25
C ASN A 432 0.74 -32.25 -8.12
N ARG A 433 0.45 -31.09 -7.53
CA ARG A 433 -0.91 -30.55 -7.44
C ARG A 433 -1.51 -30.32 -8.83
N MET A 434 -0.74 -29.76 -9.76
CA MET A 434 -1.19 -29.59 -11.14
C MET A 434 -1.46 -30.92 -11.83
N ALA A 435 -0.62 -31.93 -11.62
CA ALA A 435 -0.84 -33.27 -12.16
C ALA A 435 -2.14 -33.90 -11.63
N HIS A 436 -2.39 -33.81 -10.32
CA HIS A 436 -3.62 -34.30 -9.73
C HIS A 436 -4.86 -33.52 -10.24
N TYR A 437 -4.73 -32.20 -10.43
CA TYR A 437 -5.81 -31.41 -11.02
C TYR A 437 -6.15 -31.88 -12.44
N ARG A 438 -5.15 -32.25 -13.26
CA ARG A 438 -5.39 -32.85 -14.59
C ARG A 438 -6.13 -34.19 -14.49
N GLU A 439 -5.77 -35.05 -13.53
CA GLU A 439 -6.51 -36.30 -13.25
C GLU A 439 -7.98 -36.00 -12.90
N LEU A 440 -8.23 -35.00 -12.03
CA LEU A 440 -9.58 -34.59 -11.68
C LEU A 440 -10.37 -34.10 -12.89
N LEU A 441 -9.76 -33.29 -13.77
CA LEU A 441 -10.41 -32.81 -14.99
C LEU A 441 -10.84 -33.96 -15.90
N GLU A 442 -10.03 -35.02 -16.05
CA GLU A 442 -10.39 -36.22 -16.81
C GLU A 442 -11.55 -36.99 -16.16
N GLU A 443 -11.68 -36.94 -14.82
CA GLU A 443 -12.76 -37.57 -14.07
C GLU A 443 -14.08 -36.77 -14.05
N THR A 444 -14.12 -35.56 -14.62
CA THR A 444 -15.27 -34.64 -14.54
C THR A 444 -16.61 -35.31 -14.89
N ASP A 445 -16.68 -36.03 -16.02
CA ASP A 445 -17.91 -36.69 -16.46
C ASP A 445 -18.30 -37.86 -15.56
N ALA A 446 -17.31 -38.60 -15.05
CA ALA A 446 -17.53 -39.70 -14.11
C ALA A 446 -18.07 -39.19 -12.76
N LEU A 447 -17.50 -38.09 -12.26
CA LEU A 447 -17.96 -37.41 -11.05
C LEU A 447 -19.38 -36.87 -11.22
N ARG A 448 -19.66 -36.22 -12.37
CA ARG A 448 -21.01 -35.73 -12.70
C ARG A 448 -22.03 -36.87 -12.69
N ASN A 449 -21.74 -37.97 -13.38
CA ASN A 449 -22.64 -39.12 -13.46
C ASN A 449 -22.86 -39.79 -12.10
N ARG A 450 -21.80 -39.92 -11.28
CA ARG A 450 -21.91 -40.46 -9.93
C ARG A 450 -22.74 -39.55 -9.02
N ALA A 451 -22.50 -38.24 -9.04
CA ALA A 451 -23.28 -37.27 -8.28
C ALA A 451 -24.77 -37.31 -8.64
N ARG A 452 -25.08 -37.47 -9.93
CA ARG A 452 -26.47 -37.60 -10.43
C ARG A 452 -27.14 -38.91 -10.00
N ALA A 453 -26.41 -40.03 -10.01
CA ALA A 453 -26.96 -41.33 -9.65
C ALA A 453 -27.09 -41.54 -8.14
N ASP A 454 -26.10 -41.08 -7.37
CA ASP A 454 -25.93 -41.41 -5.95
C ASP A 454 -26.17 -40.24 -4.99
N GLY A 455 -26.18 -39.00 -5.50
CA GLY A 455 -26.28 -37.78 -4.71
C GLY A 455 -24.93 -37.28 -4.17
N LEU A 456 -24.91 -36.03 -3.70
CA LEU A 456 -23.70 -35.37 -3.19
C LEU A 456 -23.15 -36.00 -1.90
N ASP A 457 -24.01 -36.50 -1.02
CA ASP A 457 -23.58 -37.07 0.27
C ASP A 457 -22.69 -38.30 0.09
N LYS A 458 -23.10 -39.23 -0.79
CA LYS A 458 -22.31 -40.42 -1.12
C LYS A 458 -21.02 -40.07 -1.88
N LEU A 459 -21.07 -39.07 -2.76
CA LEU A 459 -19.88 -38.59 -3.44
C LEU A 459 -18.87 -38.03 -2.44
N ALA A 460 -19.35 -37.22 -1.49
CA ALA A 460 -18.52 -36.63 -0.45
C ALA A 460 -17.87 -37.72 0.42
N GLU A 461 -18.65 -38.72 0.86
CA GLU A 461 -18.12 -39.87 1.62
C GLU A 461 -17.06 -40.65 0.84
N ALA A 462 -17.27 -40.89 -0.46
CA ALA A 462 -16.33 -41.62 -1.31
C ALA A 462 -15.01 -40.87 -1.58
N ARG A 463 -14.98 -39.55 -1.35
CA ARG A 463 -13.83 -38.67 -1.61
C ARG A 463 -13.29 -38.01 -0.35
N ASP A 464 -13.73 -38.44 0.84
CA ASP A 464 -13.41 -37.82 2.13
C ASP A 464 -13.63 -36.29 2.15
N ALA A 465 -14.66 -35.85 1.44
CA ALA A 465 -15.06 -34.46 1.32
C ALA A 465 -16.33 -34.19 2.15
N ARG A 466 -16.77 -32.93 2.19
CA ARG A 466 -17.98 -32.52 2.91
C ARG A 466 -18.95 -31.82 1.98
N VAL A 467 -20.24 -32.13 2.12
CA VAL A 467 -21.31 -31.36 1.48
C VAL A 467 -21.52 -30.07 2.28
N GLN A 468 -21.45 -28.94 1.59
CA GLN A 468 -21.57 -27.61 2.20
C GLN A 468 -22.64 -26.80 1.47
N ALA A 469 -23.47 -26.08 2.22
CA ALA A 469 -24.49 -25.22 1.65
C ALA A 469 -23.94 -23.80 1.47
N ALA A 470 -24.25 -23.18 0.32
CA ALA A 470 -23.89 -21.80 0.03
C ALA A 470 -25.07 -21.07 -0.64
N SER A 471 -25.14 -19.75 -0.46
CA SER A 471 -26.04 -18.86 -1.19
C SER A 471 -25.18 -17.93 -2.04
N LEU A 472 -25.01 -18.28 -3.32
CA LEU A 472 -24.22 -17.50 -4.26
C LEU A 472 -25.05 -16.34 -4.82
N ARG A 473 -24.43 -15.19 -5.03
CA ARG A 473 -25.01 -14.01 -5.69
C ARG A 473 -23.88 -13.06 -6.08
N GLN A 474 -24.06 -12.24 -7.11
CA GLN A 474 -23.07 -11.21 -7.47
C GLN A 474 -23.21 -9.97 -6.58
N TYR A 475 -24.43 -9.56 -6.21
CA TYR A 475 -24.67 -8.42 -5.32
C TYR A 475 -25.75 -8.73 -4.27
N ASP A 476 -25.57 -8.26 -3.03
CA ASP A 476 -26.58 -8.43 -1.97
C ASP A 476 -27.50 -7.18 -1.84
N PRO A 477 -28.77 -7.25 -2.27
CA PRO A 477 -29.66 -6.10 -2.32
C PRO A 477 -29.91 -5.46 -0.94
N ARG A 478 -29.64 -6.17 0.16
CA ARG A 478 -29.78 -5.62 1.53
C ARG A 478 -28.85 -4.44 1.80
N PHE A 479 -27.69 -4.40 1.14
CA PHE A 479 -26.73 -3.30 1.32
C PHE A 479 -26.94 -2.15 0.34
N ALA A 480 -27.80 -2.30 -0.67
CA ALA A 480 -28.04 -1.27 -1.68
C ALA A 480 -28.39 0.09 -1.06
N GLN A 481 -29.21 0.11 -0.01
CA GLN A 481 -29.60 1.36 0.67
C GLN A 481 -28.42 2.09 1.34
N PHE A 482 -27.49 1.34 1.92
CA PHE A 482 -26.29 1.92 2.55
C PHE A 482 -25.40 2.60 1.51
N PHE A 483 -25.18 1.94 0.37
CA PHE A 483 -24.37 2.50 -0.71
C PHE A 483 -25.06 3.68 -1.42
N ILE A 484 -26.39 3.64 -1.59
CA ILE A 484 -27.17 4.78 -2.09
C ILE A 484 -27.02 6.00 -1.19
N GLN A 485 -27.11 5.83 0.14
CA GLN A 485 -27.00 6.95 1.09
C GLN A 485 -25.61 7.58 1.12
N ASN A 486 -24.57 6.75 0.98
CA ASN A 486 -23.19 7.20 1.03
C ASN A 486 -22.62 7.59 -0.34
N GLN A 487 -23.40 7.49 -1.42
CA GLN A 487 -22.97 7.75 -2.80
C GLN A 487 -21.74 6.92 -3.23
N ASN A 488 -21.60 5.71 -2.68
CA ASN A 488 -20.48 4.82 -2.96
C ASN A 488 -20.90 3.70 -3.93
N ALA A 489 -19.93 3.20 -4.70
CA ALA A 489 -20.11 1.98 -5.49
C ALA A 489 -20.36 0.79 -4.58
N MET A 490 -21.31 -0.07 -4.98
CA MET A 490 -21.59 -1.30 -4.26
C MET A 490 -20.56 -2.36 -4.70
N PRO A 491 -19.83 -3.00 -3.77
CA PRO A 491 -18.92 -4.07 -4.13
C PRO A 491 -19.71 -5.33 -4.50
N LYS A 492 -19.11 -6.17 -5.37
CA LYS A 492 -19.57 -7.55 -5.57
C LYS A 492 -19.56 -8.28 -4.22
N ALA A 493 -20.52 -9.16 -4.01
CA ALA A 493 -20.48 -10.08 -2.89
C ALA A 493 -19.24 -10.98 -3.06
N PRO A 494 -18.53 -11.30 -1.96
CA PRO A 494 -17.32 -12.10 -2.05
C PRO A 494 -17.67 -13.46 -2.65
N ALA A 495 -16.97 -13.83 -3.72
CA ALA A 495 -17.23 -15.03 -4.51
C ALA A 495 -16.69 -16.29 -3.82
N VAL A 496 -17.03 -16.49 -2.55
CA VAL A 496 -16.43 -17.52 -1.71
C VAL A 496 -17.10 -18.87 -1.94
N ILE A 497 -16.32 -19.83 -2.41
CA ILE A 497 -16.66 -21.24 -2.46
C ILE A 497 -16.24 -21.90 -1.16
N PRO A 498 -17.19 -22.56 -0.45
CA PRO A 498 -16.86 -23.29 0.76
C PRO A 498 -15.72 -24.30 0.55
N GLY A 499 -14.67 -24.18 1.36
CA GLY A 499 -13.49 -25.05 1.33
C GLY A 499 -12.42 -24.68 0.30
N LEU A 500 -12.66 -23.71 -0.59
CA LEU A 500 -11.67 -23.28 -1.60
C LEU A 500 -11.27 -21.80 -1.49
N GLY A 501 -12.12 -20.93 -0.94
CA GLY A 501 -11.85 -19.48 -0.92
C GLY A 501 -12.55 -18.79 -2.07
N GLU A 502 -12.01 -17.68 -2.55
CA GLU A 502 -12.63 -16.88 -3.62
C GLU A 502 -12.43 -17.52 -5.00
N ASP A 503 -13.51 -17.58 -5.79
CA ASP A 503 -13.49 -18.01 -7.20
C ASP A 503 -14.70 -17.42 -7.94
N GLU A 504 -14.48 -16.28 -8.59
CA GLU A 504 -15.53 -15.57 -9.32
C GLU A 504 -16.02 -16.35 -10.55
N ILE A 505 -15.11 -17.01 -11.26
CA ILE A 505 -15.41 -17.74 -12.50
C ILE A 505 -16.40 -18.87 -12.23
N VAL A 506 -16.17 -19.65 -11.18
CA VAL A 506 -17.07 -20.76 -10.81
C VAL A 506 -18.39 -20.22 -10.27
N VAL A 507 -18.38 -19.16 -9.45
CA VAL A 507 -19.62 -18.54 -8.95
C VAL A 507 -20.49 -18.04 -10.09
N ASP A 508 -19.90 -17.33 -11.06
CA ASP A 508 -20.61 -16.82 -12.24
C ASP A 508 -21.15 -17.96 -13.10
N ALA A 509 -20.35 -19.01 -13.33
CA ALA A 509 -20.81 -20.18 -14.08
C ALA A 509 -22.01 -20.87 -13.41
N VAL A 510 -22.03 -20.97 -12.07
CA VAL A 510 -23.15 -21.52 -11.32
C VAL A 510 -24.39 -20.64 -11.44
N LEU A 511 -24.23 -19.32 -11.30
CA LEU A 511 -25.34 -18.36 -11.41
C LEU A 511 -25.93 -18.33 -12.83
N ASP A 512 -25.08 -18.38 -13.85
CA ASP A 512 -25.51 -18.45 -15.25
C ASP A 512 -26.26 -19.76 -15.55
N ASN A 513 -25.82 -20.89 -15.01
CA ASN A 513 -26.55 -22.15 -15.14
C ASN A 513 -27.92 -22.07 -14.42
N ALA A 514 -27.94 -21.51 -13.20
CA ALA A 514 -29.19 -21.29 -12.46
C ALA A 514 -30.17 -20.38 -13.21
N ALA A 515 -29.67 -19.40 -13.97
CA ALA A 515 -30.48 -18.51 -14.80
C ALA A 515 -31.03 -19.22 -16.05
N LYS A 516 -30.25 -20.08 -16.70
CA LYS A 516 -30.69 -20.89 -17.87
C LYS A 516 -31.83 -21.84 -17.51
N ILE A 517 -31.69 -22.54 -16.39
CA ILE A 517 -32.69 -23.50 -15.89
C ILE A 517 -34.09 -22.87 -15.74
N GLN A 518 -34.19 -21.57 -15.42
CA GLN A 518 -35.47 -20.87 -15.34
C GLN A 518 -36.15 -20.66 -16.70
N GLN A 519 -35.39 -20.50 -17.78
CA GLN A 519 -35.97 -20.32 -19.12
C GLN A 519 -36.73 -21.58 -19.55
N ASP A 520 -36.32 -22.74 -19.05
CA ASP A 520 -36.83 -24.05 -19.47
C ASP A 520 -37.88 -24.65 -18.51
N GLY A 521 -37.99 -24.17 -17.25
CA GLY A 521 -39.00 -24.67 -16.30
C GLY A 521 -38.89 -24.16 -14.85
N SER A 522 -39.74 -24.70 -13.96
CA SER A 522 -39.63 -24.48 -12.51
C SER A 522 -38.59 -25.43 -11.91
N LEU A 523 -37.73 -24.93 -11.02
CA LEU A 523 -36.79 -25.79 -10.29
C LEU A 523 -37.49 -26.98 -9.63
N ALA A 524 -38.74 -26.82 -9.16
CA ALA A 524 -39.49 -27.89 -8.53
C ALA A 524 -39.86 -29.06 -9.46
N THR A 525 -39.89 -28.85 -10.78
CA THR A 525 -40.30 -29.85 -11.78
C THR A 525 -39.13 -30.59 -12.42
N LEU A 526 -37.90 -30.13 -12.19
CA LEU A 526 -36.70 -30.73 -12.77
C LEU A 526 -36.24 -31.95 -11.99
N GLY A 527 -35.70 -32.95 -12.68
CA GLY A 527 -35.04 -34.08 -12.05
C GLY A 527 -33.80 -33.65 -11.26
N LEU A 528 -33.37 -34.46 -10.29
CA LEU A 528 -32.12 -34.21 -9.56
C LEU A 528 -30.91 -34.18 -10.51
N GLU A 529 -30.97 -34.96 -11.58
CA GLU A 529 -29.95 -35.02 -12.63
C GLU A 529 -29.74 -33.69 -13.37
N GLU A 530 -30.81 -32.91 -13.55
CA GLU A 530 -30.80 -31.62 -14.26
C GLU A 530 -30.32 -30.47 -13.38
N ARG A 531 -30.17 -30.71 -12.07
CA ARG A 531 -29.76 -29.71 -11.07
C ARG A 531 -28.32 -29.86 -10.61
N ILE A 532 -27.64 -30.92 -11.06
CA ILE A 532 -26.25 -31.21 -10.72
C ILE A 532 -25.35 -30.94 -11.90
N ASP A 533 -24.30 -30.17 -11.64
CA ASP A 533 -23.19 -29.97 -12.56
C ASP A 533 -21.85 -29.89 -11.83
N VAL A 534 -20.76 -29.96 -12.60
CA VAL A 534 -19.39 -29.94 -12.11
C VAL A 534 -18.65 -28.80 -12.80
N TYR A 535 -18.00 -27.95 -12.00
CA TYR A 535 -17.28 -26.78 -12.47
C TYR A 535 -15.80 -26.88 -12.11
N PRO A 536 -14.89 -26.66 -13.07
CA PRO A 536 -13.48 -26.54 -12.78
C PRO A 536 -13.14 -25.19 -12.15
N SER A 537 -12.50 -25.25 -10.98
CA SER A 537 -11.87 -24.12 -10.31
C SER A 537 -10.39 -24.14 -10.67
N LYS A 538 -10.01 -23.35 -11.67
CA LYS A 538 -8.61 -23.31 -12.13
C LYS A 538 -7.71 -22.74 -11.04
N ASP A 539 -8.07 -21.57 -10.52
CA ASP A 539 -7.22 -20.82 -9.58
C ASP A 539 -6.96 -21.59 -8.28
N ASN A 540 -7.92 -22.41 -7.84
CA ASN A 540 -7.77 -23.24 -6.65
C ASN A 540 -7.29 -24.68 -6.94
N LEU A 541 -7.05 -25.02 -8.21
CA LEU A 541 -6.75 -26.37 -8.70
C LEU A 541 -7.75 -27.39 -8.16
N ALA A 542 -9.04 -27.17 -8.39
CA ALA A 542 -10.10 -27.97 -7.78
C ALA A 542 -11.27 -28.23 -8.73
N LEU A 543 -12.10 -29.24 -8.41
CA LEU A 543 -13.43 -29.41 -8.98
C LEU A 543 -14.50 -29.10 -7.96
N VAL A 544 -15.53 -28.37 -8.37
CA VAL A 544 -16.68 -28.04 -7.53
C VAL A 544 -17.92 -28.72 -8.10
N VAL A 545 -18.44 -29.71 -7.39
CA VAL A 545 -19.68 -30.39 -7.73
C VAL A 545 -20.83 -29.67 -7.05
N VAL A 546 -21.77 -29.15 -7.83
CA VAL A 546 -22.82 -28.26 -7.34
C VAL A 546 -24.18 -28.86 -7.62
N GLN A 547 -25.03 -28.87 -6.60
CA GLN A 547 -26.46 -29.16 -6.69
C GLN A 547 -27.25 -27.88 -6.43
N LEU A 548 -28.02 -27.46 -7.42
CA LEU A 548 -28.92 -26.31 -7.30
C LEU A 548 -30.20 -26.71 -6.54
N ASN A 549 -30.36 -26.15 -5.35
CA ASN A 549 -31.50 -26.48 -4.48
C ASN A 549 -32.63 -25.47 -4.65
N LYS A 550 -32.30 -24.18 -4.67
CA LYS A 550 -33.28 -23.11 -4.75
C LYS A 550 -32.67 -21.89 -5.43
N ARG A 551 -33.52 -21.12 -6.10
CA ARG A 551 -33.19 -19.78 -6.56
C ARG A 551 -34.03 -18.77 -5.80
N THR A 552 -33.41 -17.71 -5.32
CA THR A 552 -34.07 -16.63 -4.61
C THR A 552 -33.98 -15.37 -5.48
N PRO A 553 -35.04 -15.05 -6.25
CA PRO A 553 -35.03 -13.90 -7.14
C PRO A 553 -35.14 -12.59 -6.34
N ILE A 554 -34.63 -11.51 -6.92
CA ILE A 554 -34.83 -10.16 -6.40
C ILE A 554 -36.32 -9.82 -6.36
N THR A 555 -36.78 -9.16 -5.30
CA THR A 555 -38.17 -8.73 -5.21
C THR A 555 -38.45 -7.52 -6.10
N LEU A 556 -39.70 -7.36 -6.53
CA LEU A 556 -40.11 -6.21 -7.34
C LEU A 556 -39.89 -4.88 -6.59
N ALA A 557 -40.03 -4.88 -5.26
CA ALA A 557 -39.81 -3.70 -4.43
C ALA A 557 -38.34 -3.28 -4.43
N GLU A 558 -37.43 -4.21 -4.17
CA GLU A 558 -35.97 -3.98 -4.20
C GLU A 558 -35.52 -3.54 -5.60
N PHE A 559 -36.02 -4.19 -6.65
CA PHE A 559 -35.72 -3.81 -8.03
C PHE A 559 -36.14 -2.37 -8.34
N ASN A 560 -37.39 -2.00 -8.03
CA ASN A 560 -37.91 -0.66 -8.32
C ASN A 560 -37.17 0.42 -7.51
N GLN A 561 -36.80 0.12 -6.28
CA GLN A 561 -36.02 1.02 -5.44
C GLN A 561 -34.66 1.32 -6.10
N MET A 562 -33.89 0.28 -6.46
CA MET A 562 -32.57 0.46 -7.07
C MET A 562 -32.66 1.13 -8.45
N ALA A 563 -33.64 0.74 -9.27
CA ALA A 563 -33.87 1.37 -10.57
C ALA A 563 -34.20 2.87 -10.44
N SER A 564 -35.08 3.24 -9.51
CA SER A 564 -35.45 4.65 -9.28
C SER A 564 -34.31 5.51 -8.71
N SER A 565 -33.38 4.89 -7.99
CA SER A 565 -32.21 5.57 -7.43
C SER A 565 -31.05 5.77 -8.43
N GLY A 566 -31.12 5.15 -9.60
CA GLY A 566 -30.01 5.12 -10.56
C GLY A 566 -28.93 4.06 -10.26
N LEU A 567 -28.88 3.52 -9.03
CA LEU A 567 -27.88 2.52 -8.61
C LEU A 567 -27.82 1.31 -9.55
N LEU A 568 -28.98 0.77 -9.95
CA LEU A 568 -29.02 -0.41 -10.82
C LEU A 568 -28.34 -0.13 -12.17
N GLY A 569 -28.54 1.07 -12.73
CA GLY A 569 -27.89 1.45 -13.98
C GLY A 569 -26.37 1.55 -13.84
N THR A 570 -25.90 2.14 -12.74
CA THR A 570 -24.46 2.23 -12.43
C THR A 570 -23.82 0.86 -12.28
N ILE A 571 -24.45 -0.07 -11.54
CA ILE A 571 -23.90 -1.42 -11.35
C ILE A 571 -23.85 -2.19 -12.67
N ILE A 572 -24.90 -2.12 -13.50
CA ILE A 572 -24.90 -2.77 -14.81
C ILE A 572 -23.76 -2.24 -15.69
N GLN A 573 -23.52 -0.92 -15.66
CA GLN A 573 -22.45 -0.32 -16.43
C GLN A 573 -21.06 -0.76 -15.94
N MET A 574 -20.88 -0.93 -14.63
CA MET A 574 -19.64 -1.42 -14.03
C MET A 574 -19.41 -2.92 -14.26
N ASP A 575 -20.48 -3.73 -14.31
CA ASP A 575 -20.38 -5.18 -14.57
C ASP A 575 -20.01 -5.45 -16.04
N GLU A 576 -20.59 -4.69 -16.97
CA GLU A 576 -20.36 -4.87 -18.42
C GLU A 576 -18.94 -4.48 -18.87
N SER A 577 -18.20 -3.79 -18.02
CA SER A 577 -16.85 -3.34 -18.29
C SER A 577 -15.78 -4.26 -17.69
N ASP A 578 -16.16 -5.49 -17.33
CA ASP A 578 -15.23 -6.54 -16.86
C ASP A 578 -14.43 -6.13 -15.61
N GLY A 579 -15.03 -5.31 -14.75
CA GLY A 579 -14.37 -4.78 -13.55
C GLY A 579 -13.34 -3.68 -13.81
N SER A 580 -12.85 -3.51 -15.04
CA SER A 580 -12.27 -2.24 -15.45
C SER A 580 -13.40 -1.23 -15.55
N ASN A 581 -13.22 -0.02 -15.04
CA ASN A 581 -14.24 1.00 -15.25
C ASN A 581 -13.90 1.65 -16.60
N PRO A 582 -14.75 1.52 -17.63
CA PRO A 582 -14.42 1.98 -18.97
C PRO A 582 -14.36 3.51 -19.00
N MET A 583 -14.96 4.17 -17.97
CA MET A 583 -14.69 5.57 -17.72
C MET A 583 -13.26 5.81 -17.25
N THR A 584 -12.71 4.99 -16.35
CA THR A 584 -11.30 5.10 -15.95
C THR A 584 -10.37 4.97 -17.15
N GLU A 585 -10.59 4.00 -18.05
CA GLU A 585 -9.82 3.86 -19.30
C GLU A 585 -10.00 5.04 -20.26
N ALA A 586 -11.23 5.55 -20.39
CA ALA A 586 -11.53 6.72 -21.23
C ALA A 586 -10.94 8.03 -20.70
N PHE A 587 -10.51 8.08 -19.43
CA PHE A 587 -9.94 9.24 -18.76
C PHE A 587 -8.47 9.03 -18.33
N THR A 588 -7.79 8.02 -18.88
CA THR A 588 -6.33 7.95 -18.82
C THR A 588 -5.71 9.14 -19.55
N LEU A 589 -4.46 9.45 -19.21
CA LEU A 589 -3.73 10.52 -19.87
C LEU A 589 -3.70 10.33 -21.39
N ASP A 590 -3.34 9.13 -21.87
CA ASP A 590 -3.25 8.84 -23.30
C ASP A 590 -4.60 9.06 -24.02
N SER A 591 -5.69 8.53 -23.44
CA SER A 591 -7.05 8.71 -23.97
C SER A 591 -7.47 10.19 -24.03
N LEU A 592 -7.09 10.97 -23.02
CA LEU A 592 -7.35 12.41 -22.97
C LEU A 592 -6.50 13.17 -23.99
N MET A 593 -5.23 12.80 -24.16
CA MET A 593 -4.34 13.44 -25.13
C MET A 593 -4.83 13.22 -26.56
N GLU A 594 -5.20 11.98 -26.90
CA GLU A 594 -5.76 11.64 -28.22
C GLU A 594 -7.06 12.41 -28.47
N ARG A 595 -7.97 12.45 -27.49
CA ARG A 595 -9.28 13.11 -27.64
C ARG A 595 -9.19 14.62 -27.80
N ASN A 596 -8.23 15.27 -27.14
CA ASN A 596 -8.05 16.74 -27.16
C ASN A 596 -6.91 17.19 -28.10
N ASN A 597 -6.40 16.30 -28.97
CA ASN A 597 -5.28 16.56 -29.87
C ASN A 597 -4.08 17.23 -29.15
N TYR A 598 -3.78 16.80 -27.93
CA TYR A 598 -2.73 17.40 -27.12
C TYR A 598 -1.34 16.95 -27.58
N ILE A 599 -0.44 17.92 -27.78
CA ILE A 599 0.95 17.67 -28.17
C ILE A 599 1.88 18.31 -27.12
N PRO A 600 2.66 17.53 -26.35
CA PRO A 600 3.63 18.06 -25.41
C PRO A 600 4.84 18.68 -26.14
N ALA A 601 5.43 19.74 -25.60
CA ALA A 601 6.54 20.44 -26.26
C ALA A 601 7.89 19.69 -26.22
N SER A 602 7.98 18.53 -25.58
CA SER A 602 9.18 17.68 -25.54
C SER A 602 8.81 16.21 -25.31
N SER A 603 9.03 15.34 -26.31
CA SER A 603 9.21 13.91 -26.03
C SER A 603 10.63 13.68 -25.50
N PRO A 604 10.85 12.82 -24.49
CA PRO A 604 12.18 12.49 -23.99
C PRO A 604 13.08 11.77 -25.01
N SER A 605 12.56 11.40 -26.18
CA SER A 605 13.27 10.64 -27.21
C SER A 605 14.29 11.45 -28.01
N ASP A 606 14.19 12.78 -28.03
CA ASP A 606 14.92 13.59 -29.01
C ASP A 606 16.20 14.23 -28.42
N GLU A 607 16.43 14.13 -27.11
CA GLU A 607 17.66 14.63 -26.47
C GLU A 607 18.79 13.57 -26.46
N ASP A 608 18.47 12.28 -26.54
CA ASP A 608 19.49 11.20 -26.57
C ASP A 608 20.10 10.96 -27.96
N GLU A 609 19.40 11.30 -29.06
CA GLU A 609 19.96 11.20 -30.42
C GLU A 609 20.94 12.34 -30.77
N LEU A 610 20.89 13.47 -30.07
CA LEU A 610 21.74 14.63 -30.34
C LEU A 610 23.10 14.60 -29.61
N ILE A 611 23.32 13.62 -28.72
CA ILE A 611 24.59 13.46 -28.00
C ILE A 611 25.51 12.44 -28.71
N GLU A 612 24.97 11.52 -29.53
CA GLU A 612 25.79 10.56 -30.29
C GLU A 612 26.37 11.12 -31.60
N GLU A 613 25.76 12.13 -32.24
CA GLU A 613 26.31 12.69 -33.49
C GLU A 613 27.52 13.63 -33.28
N ASP A 614 27.61 14.33 -32.14
CA ASP A 614 28.70 15.30 -31.90
C ASP A 614 29.96 14.66 -31.28
N SER A 615 29.86 13.43 -30.74
CA SER A 615 31.01 12.68 -30.21
C SER A 615 31.72 11.81 -31.27
N ALA A 616 31.12 11.63 -32.45
CA ALA A 616 31.69 10.86 -33.56
C ALA A 616 32.59 11.68 -34.51
N VAL A 617 32.64 13.02 -34.38
CA VAL A 617 33.35 13.90 -35.33
C VAL A 617 34.75 14.35 -34.86
N GLU A 618 35.12 14.18 -33.57
CA GLU A 618 36.43 14.62 -33.05
C GLU A 618 37.52 13.53 -32.96
N ALA A 619 37.27 12.29 -33.40
CA ALA A 619 38.26 11.21 -33.31
C ALA A 619 39.04 10.89 -34.61
N ASP A 620 38.86 11.63 -35.72
CA ASP A 620 39.55 11.35 -36.99
C ASP A 620 40.18 12.57 -37.69
N SER A 621 40.79 13.49 -36.93
CA SER A 621 41.73 14.46 -37.50
C SER A 621 42.87 14.81 -36.54
N GLY A 622 43.83 13.89 -36.45
CA GLY A 622 45.08 14.07 -35.69
C GLY A 622 46.22 13.23 -36.28
N SER A 623 46.58 13.50 -37.54
CA SER A 623 47.88 13.16 -38.16
C SER A 623 48.58 14.45 -38.55
#